data_AF-A0A2E9HEP0-F1
#
_entry.id   AF-A0A2E9HEP0-F1
#
_cell.length_a   1.000
_cell.length_b   1.000
_cell.length_c   1.000
_cell.angle_alpha   90.00
_cell.angle_beta   90.00
_cell.angle_gamma   90.00
#
_symmetry.space_group_name_H-M   'P 1'
#
loop_
_entity.id
_entity.type
_entity.pdbx_description
1 polymer ?
#
loop_
_entity_poly.entity_id
_entity_poly.type
_entity_poly.pdbx_seq_one_letter_code
_entity_poly.pdbx_strand_id
1 'polypeptide(L)'
;MLIQGMMAVAMLLQGAQATPMTPEPIAMVETQDDPAVLINLGVQLANAGEHDAARAAFEKVRAMRSDYTLETVDGRWVDPAELARTGLKMLDNGEFGVAKTDLANR
;
A
#
# COMPACT_ATOMS: atom_id res chain seq x y z
N MET A 1 -14.07 -38.14 23.79
CA MET A 1 -15.09 -37.10 23.48
C MET A 1 -14.63 -35.85 24.21
N LEU A 2 -14.12 -34.83 23.50
CA LEU A 2 -14.87 -33.66 23.00
C LEU A 2 -15.48 -32.90 24.20
N ILE A 3 -15.22 -31.63 24.53
CA ILE A 3 -14.67 -30.40 23.90
C ILE A 3 -14.35 -29.46 25.08
N GLN A 4 -13.37 -28.53 25.01
CA GLN A 4 -13.55 -27.13 25.46
C GLN A 4 -12.36 -26.22 25.03
N GLY A 5 -12.67 -25.31 24.11
CA GLY A 5 -12.27 -23.89 24.18
C GLY A 5 -10.79 -23.55 24.05
N MET A 6 -10.31 -23.43 22.82
CA MET A 6 -9.10 -22.67 22.51
C MET A 6 -9.38 -21.17 22.60
N MET A 7 -8.41 -20.44 23.17
CA MET A 7 -8.15 -19.00 23.05
C MET A 7 -8.96 -18.03 23.93
N ALA A 8 -8.56 -17.95 25.19
CA ALA A 8 -8.60 -16.70 25.95
C ALA A 8 -7.42 -16.67 26.92
N VAL A 9 -6.24 -16.29 26.44
CA VAL A 9 -5.18 -15.84 27.36
C VAL A 9 -5.51 -14.40 27.71
N ALA A 10 -6.29 -14.26 28.78
CA ALA A 10 -6.42 -13.02 29.50
C ALA A 10 -5.05 -12.63 30.06
N MET A 11 -4.45 -11.56 29.53
CA MET A 11 -3.54 -10.74 30.32
C MET A 11 -4.35 -9.54 30.83
N LEU A 12 -4.84 -9.73 32.06
CA LEU A 12 -5.42 -8.71 32.90
C LEU A 12 -4.29 -7.79 33.40
N LEU A 13 -4.61 -6.48 33.48
CA LEU A 13 -4.01 -5.54 34.44
C LEU A 13 -2.62 -4.96 34.14
N GLN A 14 -2.57 -3.88 33.35
CA GLN A 14 -1.77 -2.68 33.63
C GLN A 14 -2.11 -1.58 32.61
N GLY A 15 -2.14 -0.32 33.06
CA GLY A 15 -2.61 0.86 32.31
C GLY A 15 -1.75 1.29 31.12
N ALA A 16 -1.33 0.37 30.26
CA ALA A 16 -0.91 0.71 28.91
C ALA A 16 -2.19 0.99 28.12
N GLN A 17 -2.50 2.27 27.93
CA GLN A 17 -3.25 2.69 26.75
C GLN A 17 -2.63 1.90 25.60
N ALA A 18 -3.39 1.02 24.94
CA ALA A 18 -2.89 0.35 23.75
C ALA A 18 -2.57 1.50 22.79
N THR A 19 -1.29 1.87 22.70
CA THR A 19 -0.84 2.87 21.75
C THR A 19 -1.37 2.37 20.42
N PRO A 20 -2.22 3.12 19.70
CA PRO A 20 -2.62 2.69 18.38
C PRO A 20 -1.32 2.54 17.59
N MET A 21 -0.90 1.30 17.40
CA MET A 21 0.30 0.96 16.68
C MET A 21 -0.09 1.15 15.23
N THR A 22 0.06 2.38 14.73
CA THR A 22 -0.03 2.64 13.31
C THR A 22 1.04 1.76 12.66
N PRO A 23 0.65 0.77 11.84
CA PRO A 23 1.60 -0.15 11.25
C PRO A 23 2.60 0.65 10.41
N GLU A 24 3.86 0.24 10.45
CA GLU A 24 4.87 0.83 9.58
C GLU A 24 4.45 0.68 8.10
N PRO A 25 4.75 1.66 7.23
CA PRO A 25 4.27 1.66 5.85
C PRO A 25 4.58 0.37 5.06
N ILE A 26 5.76 -0.20 5.25
CA ILE A 26 6.15 -1.47 4.60
C ILE A 26 5.33 -2.63 5.15
N ALA A 27 5.14 -2.71 6.47
CA ALA A 27 4.31 -3.77 7.07
C ALA A 27 2.86 -3.72 6.55
N MET A 28 2.33 -2.51 6.32
CA MET A 28 1.01 -2.35 5.70
C MET A 28 0.97 -2.90 4.27
N VAL A 29 2.01 -2.67 3.46
CA VAL A 29 2.13 -3.22 2.10
C VAL A 29 2.18 -4.75 2.12
N GLU A 30 2.96 -5.34 3.02
CA GLU A 30 3.11 -6.80 3.11
C GLU A 30 1.79 -7.51 3.39
N THR A 31 0.91 -6.90 4.21
CA THR A 31 -0.39 -7.49 4.57
C THR A 31 -1.48 -7.35 3.50
N GLN A 32 -1.22 -6.62 2.41
CA GLN A 32 -2.23 -6.36 1.37
C GLN A 32 -1.95 -7.19 0.11
N ASP A 33 -2.96 -7.89 -0.40
CA ASP A 33 -2.85 -8.81 -1.54
C ASP A 33 -3.81 -8.47 -2.70
N ASP A 34 -4.51 -7.34 -2.65
CA ASP A 34 -5.31 -6.83 -3.77
C ASP A 34 -4.47 -5.86 -4.65
N PRO A 35 -4.29 -6.15 -5.96
CA PRO A 35 -3.55 -5.28 -6.87
C PRO A 35 -4.06 -3.84 -6.94
N ALA A 36 -5.38 -3.62 -6.93
CA ALA A 36 -5.97 -2.29 -6.99
C ALA A 36 -5.62 -1.49 -5.73
N VAL A 37 -5.73 -2.13 -4.56
CA VAL A 37 -5.40 -1.51 -3.28
C VAL A 37 -3.91 -1.21 -3.20
N LEU A 38 -3.04 -2.13 -3.62
CA LEU A 38 -1.58 -1.92 -3.64
C LEU A 38 -1.16 -0.81 -4.60
N ILE A 39 -1.75 -0.71 -5.79
CA ILE A 39 -1.48 0.40 -6.73
C ILE A 39 -1.84 1.74 -6.09
N ASN A 40 -3.04 1.85 -5.53
CA ASN A 40 -3.50 3.07 -4.88
C ASN A 40 -2.66 3.42 -3.65
N LEU A 41 -2.25 2.41 -2.88
CA LEU A 41 -1.39 2.58 -1.73
C LEU A 41 0.01 3.06 -2.14
N GLY A 42 0.61 2.44 -3.16
CA GLY A 42 1.92 2.85 -3.69
C GLY A 42 1.93 4.31 -4.14
N VAL A 43 0.88 4.77 -4.83
CA VAL A 43 0.75 6.19 -5.23
C VAL A 43 0.62 7.11 -4.01
N GLN A 44 -0.15 6.74 -3.00
CA GLN A 44 -0.29 7.52 -1.77
C GLN A 44 1.03 7.64 -1.00
N LEU A 45 1.74 6.51 -0.84
CA LEU A 45 3.04 6.45 -0.19
C LEU A 45 4.08 7.28 -0.95
N ALA A 46 4.13 7.17 -2.28
CA ALA A 46 5.05 7.96 -3.10
C ALA A 46 4.80 9.47 -2.95
N ASN A 47 3.53 9.89 -2.96
CA ASN A 47 3.16 11.30 -2.74
C ASN A 47 3.37 11.81 -1.31
N ALA A 48 3.59 10.91 -0.35
CA ALA A 48 3.96 11.20 1.02
C ALA A 48 5.48 11.23 1.24
N GLY A 49 6.28 10.85 0.23
CA GLY A 49 7.74 10.72 0.34
C GLY A 49 8.21 9.36 0.87
N GLU A 50 7.30 8.42 1.13
CA GLU A 50 7.57 7.07 1.61
C GLU A 50 8.02 6.16 0.45
N HIS A 51 9.13 6.52 -0.20
CA HIS A 51 9.55 5.93 -1.48
C HIS A 51 9.86 4.44 -1.40
N ASP A 52 10.48 3.98 -0.30
CA ASP A 52 10.80 2.56 -0.13
C ASP A 52 9.54 1.70 -0.01
N ALA A 53 8.55 2.17 0.77
CA ALA A 53 7.27 1.50 0.91
C ALA A 53 6.44 1.56 -0.39
N ALA A 54 6.48 2.69 -1.11
CA ALA A 54 5.86 2.81 -2.42
C ALA A 54 6.46 1.82 -3.43
N ARG A 55 7.79 1.71 -3.46
CA ARG A 55 8.50 0.74 -4.29
C ARG A 55 8.06 -0.68 -3.96
N ALA A 56 8.03 -1.04 -2.68
CA ALA A 56 7.57 -2.37 -2.25
C ALA A 56 6.16 -2.68 -2.76
N ALA A 57 5.22 -1.72 -2.68
CA ALA A 57 3.86 -1.90 -3.17
C ALA A 57 3.82 -2.17 -4.69
N PHE A 58 4.52 -1.36 -5.49
CA PHE A 58 4.56 -1.54 -6.93
C PHE A 58 5.29 -2.84 -7.33
N GLU A 59 6.38 -3.21 -6.65
CA GLU A 59 7.07 -4.45 -6.93
C GLU A 59 6.22 -5.68 -6.61
N LYS A 60 5.45 -5.64 -5.52
CA LYS A 60 4.49 -6.70 -5.18
C LYS A 60 3.47 -6.88 -6.30
N VAL A 61 2.83 -5.80 -6.76
CA VAL A 61 1.87 -5.87 -7.88
C VAL A 61 2.51 -6.35 -9.18
N ARG A 62 3.72 -5.89 -9.51
CA ARG A 62 4.47 -6.34 -10.70
C ARG A 62 4.69 -7.86 -10.72
N ALA A 63 4.83 -8.48 -9.55
CA ALA A 63 5.03 -9.92 -9.40
C ALA A 63 3.73 -10.73 -9.39
N MET A 64 2.58 -10.09 -9.24
CA MET A 64 1.28 -10.77 -9.21
C MET A 64 0.78 -11.10 -10.62
N ARG A 65 0.04 -12.21 -10.73
CA ARG A 65 -0.84 -12.43 -11.88
C ARG A 65 -2.21 -11.87 -11.54
N SER A 66 -2.73 -11.02 -12.42
CA SER A 66 -4.10 -10.52 -12.34
C SER A 66 -4.90 -11.05 -13.53
N ASP A 67 -6.13 -11.47 -13.25
CA ASP A 67 -7.07 -12.01 -14.24
C ASP A 67 -7.95 -10.90 -14.82
N TYR A 68 -7.77 -9.67 -14.32
CA TYR A 68 -8.59 -8.51 -14.60
C TYR A 68 -7.73 -7.24 -14.79
N THR A 69 -8.32 -6.26 -15.46
CA THR A 69 -7.76 -4.93 -15.68
C THR A 69 -8.33 -3.91 -14.70
N LEU A 70 -7.58 -2.84 -14.47
CA LEU A 70 -8.00 -1.70 -13.66
C LEU A 70 -8.37 -0.52 -14.56
N GLU A 71 -9.46 0.14 -14.22
CA GLU A 71 -9.85 1.40 -14.85
C GLU A 71 -9.03 2.54 -14.23
N THR A 72 -8.36 3.31 -15.08
CA THR A 72 -7.65 4.53 -14.69
C THR A 72 -8.59 5.73 -14.70
N VAL A 73 -8.18 6.84 -14.08
CA VAL A 73 -9.00 8.07 -13.98
C VAL A 73 -9.40 8.67 -15.35
N ASP A 74 -8.65 8.37 -16.41
CA ASP A 74 -8.92 8.76 -17.79
C ASP A 74 -9.74 7.70 -18.56
N GLY A 75 -10.28 6.69 -17.88
CA GLY A 75 -11.20 5.68 -18.43
C GLY A 75 -10.52 4.56 -19.22
N ARG A 76 -9.19 4.43 -19.15
CA ARG A 76 -8.46 3.32 -19.79
C ARG A 76 -8.49 2.10 -18.87
N TRP A 77 -8.59 0.93 -19.47
CA TRP A 77 -8.45 -0.34 -18.77
C TRP A 77 -7.04 -0.86 -18.98
N VAL A 78 -6.28 -1.01 -17.89
CA VAL A 78 -4.84 -1.30 -17.92
C VAL A 78 -4.54 -2.50 -17.02
N ASP A 79 -3.58 -3.33 -17.43
CA ASP A 79 -3.09 -4.43 -16.61
C ASP A 79 -2.42 -3.89 -15.33
N PRO A 80 -2.68 -4.45 -14.13
CA PRO A 80 -2.09 -3.97 -12.89
C PRO A 80 -0.56 -3.97 -12.90
N ALA A 81 0.09 -4.96 -13.52
CA ALA A 81 1.54 -5.02 -13.60
C ALA A 81 2.10 -3.93 -14.52
N GLU A 82 1.36 -3.48 -15.53
CA GLU A 82 1.74 -2.34 -16.36
C GLU A 82 1.64 -1.01 -15.59
N LEU A 83 0.57 -0.83 -14.80
CA LEU A 83 0.45 0.31 -13.89
C LEU A 83 1.59 0.33 -12.85
N ALA A 84 1.94 -0.83 -12.29
CA ALA A 84 3.05 -0.95 -11.35
C ALA A 84 4.40 -0.58 -11.98
N ARG A 85 4.69 -1.05 -13.20
CA ARG A 85 5.91 -0.65 -13.94
C ARG A 85 5.97 0.84 -14.19
N THR A 86 4.82 1.44 -14.53
CA THR A 86 4.70 2.89 -14.70
C THR A 86 5.00 3.62 -13.40
N GLY A 87 4.40 3.19 -12.28
CA GLY A 87 4.67 3.74 -10.95
C GLY A 87 6.14 3.65 -10.54
N LEU A 88 6.80 2.51 -10.76
CA LEU A 88 8.24 2.36 -10.51
C LEU A 88 9.08 3.35 -11.32
N LYS A 89 8.77 3.52 -12.61
CA LYS A 89 9.47 4.48 -13.47
C LYS A 89 9.28 5.92 -12.98
N MET A 90 8.06 6.30 -12.63
CA MET A 90 7.77 7.62 -12.06
C MET A 90 8.54 7.85 -10.75
N LEU A 91 8.66 6.82 -9.90
CA LEU A 91 9.40 6.87 -8.65
C LEU A 91 10.90 7.06 -8.89
N ASP A 92 11.47 6.32 -9.83
CA ASP A 92 12.88 6.43 -10.22
C ASP A 92 13.20 7.81 -10.81
N ASN A 93 12.24 8.41 -11.51
CA ASN A 93 12.35 9.75 -12.10
C ASN A 93 12.06 10.89 -11.10
N GLY A 94 11.59 10.59 -9.88
CA GLY A 94 11.19 11.60 -8.89
C GLY A 94 9.93 12.39 -9.27
N GLU A 95 9.03 11.79 -10.06
CA GLU A 95 7.81 12.45 -10.58
C GLU A 95 6.68 12.53 -9.54
N PHE A 96 6.78 11.81 -8.42
CA PHE A 96 5.84 11.91 -7.32
C PHE A 96 6.16 13.13 -6.42
N GLY A 97 5.13 13.83 -5.95
CA GLY A 97 5.28 15.01 -5.09
C GLY A 97 5.54 16.34 -5.81
N VAL A 98 5.95 16.35 -7.08
CA VAL A 98 6.22 17.57 -7.86
C VAL A 98 4.97 18.47 -7.97
N ALA A 99 3.79 17.87 -8.12
CA ALA A 99 2.52 18.59 -8.25
C ALA A 99 2.07 19.29 -6.94
N LYS A 100 2.51 18.84 -5.76
CA LYS A 100 2.19 19.49 -4.48
C LYS A 100 2.93 20.82 -4.32
N THR A 101 4.15 20.91 -4.84
CA THR A 101 4.97 22.14 -4.75
C THR A 101 4.42 23.25 -5.65
N ASP A 102 3.89 22.91 -6.84
CA ASP A 102 3.32 23.90 -7.77
C ASP A 102 1.97 24.49 -7.31
N LEU A 103 1.20 23.76 -6.50
CA LEU A 103 -0.06 24.24 -5.91
C LEU A 103 0.17 25.07 -4.64
N ALA A 104 1.27 24.82 -3.91
CA ALA A 104 1.61 25.59 -2.71
C ALA A 104 2.23 26.97 -3.01
N ASN A 105 2.66 27.21 -4.25
CA ASN A 105 3.32 28.44 -4.71
C ASN A 105 2.41 29.37 -5.54
N ARG A 106 1.09 29.17 -5.52
CA ARG A 106 0.10 29.99 -6.26
C ARG A 106 -0.82 30.77 -5.32
#